data_AF-A0A5R9FE31-F1
#
_entry.id   AF-A0A5R9FE31-F1
#
_cell.length_a   1.000
_cell.length_b   1.000
_cell.length_c   1.000
_cell.angle_alpha   90.00
_cell.angle_beta   90.00
_cell.angle_gamma   90.00
#
_symmetry.space_group_name_H-M   'P 1'
#
loop_
_entity.id
_entity.type
_entity.pdbx_description
1 polymer ?
#
loop_
_entity_poly.entity_id
_entity_poly.type
_entity_poly.pdbx_seq_one_letter_code
_entity_poly.pdbx_strand_id
1 'polypeptide(L)'
;MARAELAGAARVARWADAALSPGRDRDGAASDGKGTLSDATAERAATELALTPVQVREDWDTARLAGLIEVHGDSARPGWRLRAWDRDDSAVLRGWVALFDAWSIAHSGPDGREPAAVGEVVSAMPQVLSFLQLSAGPVPVAQLLDLLEQRVTELRTERCEIPYGPHPEPVEDQAEDTPLAPLLDWALHALADVGALTCADGQATLTPLGSWAVWVKLEQICVAAQSPAGNIEQAAEDMLRGCAQLRPNAARAEYRAWLAARPVGSAVTELLDAARGEDALLRGLAFEALRVVGAPAEPDVRAVVDETHLRPYALLWLAEHDGHDPEDAHEVLTRDEATWLWVDTAAAVADHGEAPLLVRHLESAVQPTVPALLDEVRAIGHPRTVQVLVALAAAHPDPALAKAVRRAAFQVHTGGS
;
A
#
# COMPACT_ATOMS: atom_id res chain seq x y z
N MET A 1 27.50 -8.43 9.94
CA MET A 1 26.61 -8.02 11.05
C MET A 1 25.34 -8.84 11.05
N ALA A 2 24.41 -8.72 10.09
CA ALA A 2 23.16 -9.50 10.09
C ALA A 2 23.33 -11.03 10.24
N ARG A 3 24.34 -11.63 9.59
CA ARG A 3 24.67 -13.06 9.77
C ARG A 3 25.09 -13.43 11.19
N ALA A 4 25.76 -12.50 11.89
CA ALA A 4 26.19 -12.69 13.27
C ALA A 4 24.99 -12.58 14.21
N GLU A 5 24.15 -11.56 14.04
CA GLU A 5 22.90 -11.39 14.82
C GLU A 5 21.98 -12.60 14.69
N LEU A 6 21.86 -13.16 13.48
CA LEU A 6 20.97 -14.30 13.21
C LEU A 6 21.69 -15.66 13.32
N ALA A 7 22.91 -15.74 13.85
CA ALA A 7 23.69 -16.98 13.84
C ALA A 7 23.05 -18.09 14.71
N GLY A 8 22.56 -17.73 15.90
CA GLY A 8 21.87 -18.66 16.80
C GLY A 8 20.58 -19.20 16.18
N ALA A 9 19.74 -18.28 15.69
CA ALA A 9 18.53 -18.59 14.94
C ALA A 9 18.78 -19.49 13.72
N ALA A 10 19.80 -19.21 12.91
CA ALA A 10 20.16 -20.04 11.76
C ALA A 10 20.63 -21.44 12.17
N ARG A 11 21.35 -21.57 13.29
CA ARG A 11 21.77 -22.86 13.84
C ARG A 11 20.57 -23.70 14.28
N VAL A 12 19.62 -23.11 15.02
CA VAL A 12 18.38 -23.79 15.42
C VAL A 12 17.52 -24.15 14.19
N ALA A 13 17.44 -23.27 13.19
CA ALA A 13 16.70 -23.55 11.95
C ALA A 13 17.30 -24.70 11.14
N ARG A 14 18.63 -24.81 11.06
CA ARG A 14 19.32 -25.95 10.41
C ARG A 14 19.12 -27.24 11.18
N TRP A 15 19.12 -27.17 12.50
CA TRP A 15 18.79 -28.32 13.35
C TRP A 15 17.35 -28.78 13.11
N ALA A 16 16.40 -27.85 13.09
CA ALA A 16 14.99 -28.13 12.82
C ALA A 16 14.78 -28.80 11.46
N ASP A 17 15.46 -28.31 10.42
CA ASP A 17 15.42 -28.92 9.08
C ASP A 17 15.93 -30.38 9.10
N ALA A 18 17.01 -30.66 9.83
CA ALA A 18 17.58 -32.01 9.92
C ALA A 18 16.77 -32.97 10.82
N ALA A 19 16.22 -32.46 11.92
CA ALA A 19 15.60 -33.27 12.97
C ALA A 19 14.08 -33.40 12.83
N LEU A 20 13.40 -32.40 12.26
CA LEU A 20 11.93 -32.28 12.22
C LEU A 20 11.33 -32.42 10.80
N SER A 21 12.16 -32.75 9.80
CA SER A 21 11.71 -32.94 8.41
C SER A 21 10.68 -34.08 8.26
N PRO A 22 9.70 -33.96 7.33
CA PRO A 22 8.64 -34.95 7.15
C PRO A 22 9.18 -36.37 6.91
N GLY A 23 8.80 -37.29 7.79
CA GLY A 23 9.13 -38.73 7.67
C GLY A 23 10.14 -39.27 8.68
N ARG A 24 10.67 -38.45 9.60
CA ARG A 24 11.55 -38.93 10.69
C ARG A 24 11.01 -38.78 12.11
N ASP A 25 10.18 -37.77 12.39
CA ASP A 25 9.39 -37.62 13.64
C ASP A 25 8.28 -36.58 13.35
N ARG A 26 7.06 -36.76 13.87
CA ARG A 26 5.89 -35.90 13.57
C ARG A 26 5.70 -34.72 14.54
N ASP A 27 6.53 -34.60 15.57
CA ASP A 27 6.26 -33.69 16.70
C ASP A 27 7.26 -32.52 16.72
N GLY A 28 7.05 -31.53 15.83
CA GLY A 28 7.97 -30.40 15.65
C GLY A 28 7.60 -29.13 16.41
N ALA A 29 6.32 -28.81 16.51
CA ALA A 29 5.78 -27.65 17.23
C ALA A 29 4.64 -28.06 18.16
N ALA A 30 4.36 -27.26 19.18
CA ALA A 30 3.19 -27.47 20.03
C ALA A 30 1.89 -27.39 19.20
N SER A 31 0.90 -28.22 19.52
CA SER A 31 -0.39 -28.25 18.81
C SER A 31 -1.29 -27.04 19.13
N ASP A 32 -0.77 -26.03 19.83
CA ASP A 32 -1.52 -24.86 20.28
C ASP A 32 -1.74 -23.83 19.16
N GLY A 33 -1.20 -24.09 17.97
CA GLY A 33 -1.29 -23.23 16.79
C GLY A 33 -0.41 -21.98 16.84
N LYS A 34 0.39 -21.80 17.89
CA LYS A 34 1.28 -20.64 18.06
C LYS A 34 2.68 -20.84 17.48
N GLY A 35 2.98 -22.06 17.04
CA GLY A 35 4.27 -22.43 16.43
C GLY A 35 5.45 -22.38 17.41
N THR A 36 5.18 -22.52 18.70
CA THR A 36 6.18 -22.64 19.76
C THR A 36 6.78 -24.05 19.79
N LEU A 37 8.05 -24.16 20.20
CA LEU A 37 8.68 -25.46 20.43
C LEU A 37 8.05 -26.17 21.62
N SER A 38 7.79 -27.48 21.48
CA SER A 38 7.41 -28.32 22.62
C SER A 38 8.59 -28.44 23.61
N ASP A 39 8.30 -28.65 24.89
CA ASP A 39 9.34 -28.82 25.91
C ASP A 39 10.30 -29.96 25.59
N ALA A 40 9.77 -31.11 25.14
CA ALA A 40 10.58 -32.26 24.74
C ALA A 40 11.49 -31.93 23.54
N THR A 41 10.96 -31.21 22.56
CA THR A 41 11.73 -30.80 21.37
C THR A 41 12.81 -29.78 21.74
N ALA A 42 12.51 -28.84 22.64
CA ALA A 42 13.46 -27.86 23.15
C ALA A 42 14.60 -28.51 23.96
N GLU A 43 14.30 -29.48 24.83
CA GLU A 43 15.32 -30.24 25.59
C GLU A 43 16.23 -31.07 24.67
N ARG A 44 15.65 -31.69 23.64
CA ARG A 44 16.41 -32.43 22.63
C ARG A 44 17.36 -31.52 21.85
N ALA A 45 16.84 -30.41 21.32
CA ALA A 45 17.66 -29.40 20.64
C ALA A 45 18.76 -28.84 21.54
N ALA A 46 18.44 -28.55 22.81
CA ALA A 46 19.40 -28.03 23.79
C ALA A 46 20.57 -29.01 23.98
N THR A 47 20.27 -30.30 24.10
CA THR A 47 21.28 -31.35 24.22
C THR A 47 22.13 -31.48 22.96
N GLU A 48 21.50 -31.54 21.78
CA GLU A 48 22.20 -31.74 20.50
C GLU A 48 23.03 -30.51 20.07
N LEU A 49 22.58 -29.30 20.40
CA LEU A 49 23.24 -28.04 20.06
C LEU A 49 24.17 -27.50 21.15
N ALA A 50 24.24 -28.17 22.31
CA ALA A 50 24.95 -27.72 23.51
C ALA A 50 24.53 -26.30 23.96
N LEU A 51 23.22 -26.07 24.01
CA LEU A 51 22.58 -24.83 24.46
C LEU A 51 21.68 -25.10 25.66
N THR A 52 21.19 -24.05 26.31
CA THR A 52 20.11 -24.21 27.28
C THR A 52 18.75 -24.30 26.56
N PRO A 53 17.74 -24.96 27.15
CA PRO A 53 16.38 -24.97 26.59
C PRO A 53 15.77 -23.56 26.43
N VAL A 54 16.23 -22.58 27.20
CA VAL A 54 15.81 -21.18 27.08
C VAL A 54 16.40 -20.57 25.80
N GLN A 55 17.72 -20.68 25.61
CA GLN A 55 18.40 -20.20 24.41
C GLN A 55 17.84 -20.80 23.12
N VAL A 56 17.49 -22.09 23.15
CA VAL A 56 16.85 -22.76 22.00
C VAL A 56 15.50 -22.14 21.66
N ARG A 57 14.67 -21.82 22.65
CA ARG A 57 13.35 -21.21 22.43
C ARG A 57 13.51 -19.78 21.89
N GLU A 58 14.43 -19.01 22.45
CA GLU A 58 14.75 -17.65 21.97
C GLU A 58 15.27 -17.66 20.52
N ASP A 59 16.23 -18.54 20.21
CA ASP A 59 16.78 -18.72 18.85
C ASP A 59 15.69 -19.22 17.89
N TRP A 60 14.76 -20.07 18.33
CA TRP A 60 13.62 -20.53 17.53
C TRP A 60 12.64 -19.41 17.20
N ASP A 61 12.23 -18.62 18.19
CA ASP A 61 11.32 -17.50 17.97
C ASP A 61 11.97 -16.45 17.06
N THR A 62 13.25 -16.19 17.26
CA THR A 62 14.06 -15.36 16.35
C THR A 62 14.08 -15.93 14.93
N ALA A 63 14.27 -17.25 14.78
CA ALA A 63 14.26 -17.92 13.48
C ALA A 63 12.89 -17.86 12.79
N ARG A 64 11.80 -17.92 13.55
CA ARG A 64 10.43 -17.77 13.04
C ARG A 64 10.16 -16.34 12.58
N LEU A 65 10.48 -15.34 13.40
CA LEU A 65 10.28 -13.92 13.09
C LEU A 65 11.17 -13.47 11.92
N ALA A 66 12.41 -13.96 11.84
CA ALA A 66 13.30 -13.72 10.71
C ALA A 66 12.92 -14.51 9.44
N GLY A 67 11.93 -15.42 9.52
CA GLY A 67 11.48 -16.26 8.40
C GLY A 67 12.55 -17.26 7.92
N LEU A 68 13.40 -17.73 8.82
CA LEU A 68 14.32 -18.86 8.62
C LEU A 68 13.60 -20.20 8.82
N ILE A 69 12.52 -20.21 9.61
CA ILE A 69 11.63 -21.35 9.83
C ILE A 69 10.21 -20.94 9.44
N GLU A 70 9.51 -21.82 8.73
CA GLU A 70 8.09 -21.70 8.43
C GLU A 70 7.33 -22.79 9.17
N VAL A 71 6.48 -22.39 10.13
CA VAL A 71 5.67 -23.32 10.92
C VAL A 71 4.28 -23.48 10.29
N HIS A 72 3.86 -24.72 10.08
CA HIS A 72 2.58 -25.11 9.52
C HIS A 72 1.95 -26.18 10.41
N GLY A 73 1.03 -25.78 11.28
CA GLY A 73 0.44 -26.67 12.28
C GLY A 73 1.51 -27.18 13.26
N ASP A 74 1.65 -28.51 13.35
CA ASP A 74 2.62 -29.24 14.16
C ASP A 74 4.00 -29.40 13.48
N SER A 75 4.13 -28.98 12.23
CA SER A 75 5.33 -29.15 11.42
C SER A 75 6.10 -27.86 11.22
N ALA A 76 7.43 -27.94 11.23
CA ALA A 76 8.32 -26.82 10.92
C ALA A 76 9.19 -27.17 9.72
N ARG A 77 9.38 -26.21 8.81
CA ARG A 77 10.16 -26.39 7.58
C ARG A 77 11.18 -25.26 7.43
N PRO A 78 12.30 -25.49 6.74
CA PRO A 78 13.24 -24.43 6.42
C PRO A 78 12.55 -23.37 5.54
N GLY A 79 12.59 -22.13 5.98
CA GLY A 79 12.14 -20.99 5.19
C GLY A 79 13.06 -20.75 3.99
N TRP A 80 12.56 -20.05 2.96
CA TRP A 80 13.36 -19.78 1.76
C TRP A 80 14.65 -18.99 2.07
N ARG A 81 14.63 -18.15 3.12
CA ARG A 81 15.80 -17.38 3.58
C ARG A 81 16.90 -18.29 4.12
N LEU A 82 16.55 -19.37 4.81
CA LEU A 82 17.51 -20.37 5.27
C LEU A 82 18.12 -21.12 4.07
N ARG A 83 17.31 -21.50 3.07
CA ARG A 83 17.80 -22.14 1.84
C ARG A 83 18.73 -21.27 1.00
N ALA A 84 18.59 -19.95 1.11
CA ALA A 84 19.43 -18.97 0.44
C ALA A 84 20.61 -18.49 1.30
N TRP A 85 20.70 -18.94 2.56
CA TRP A 85 21.58 -18.38 3.58
C TRP A 85 23.03 -18.29 3.10
N ASP A 86 23.63 -19.35 2.55
CA ASP A 86 25.07 -19.33 2.21
C ASP A 86 25.41 -18.56 0.91
N ARG A 87 24.40 -18.15 0.12
CA ARG A 87 24.61 -17.62 -1.25
C ARG A 87 23.99 -16.25 -1.55
N ASP A 88 23.12 -15.75 -0.68
CA ASP A 88 22.39 -14.48 -0.88
C ASP A 88 22.39 -13.64 0.40
N ASP A 89 23.28 -12.66 0.48
CA ASP A 89 23.35 -11.74 1.62
C ASP A 89 22.10 -10.85 1.72
N SER A 90 21.42 -10.57 0.60
CA SER A 90 20.15 -9.83 0.63
C SER A 90 19.04 -10.66 1.28
N ALA A 91 19.04 -11.99 1.14
CA ALA A 91 18.11 -12.86 1.86
C ALA A 91 18.32 -12.79 3.39
N VAL A 92 19.58 -12.74 3.83
CA VAL A 92 19.93 -12.58 5.26
C VAL A 92 19.50 -11.21 5.77
N LEU A 93 19.79 -10.13 5.03
CA LEU A 93 19.35 -8.78 5.38
C LEU A 93 17.81 -8.69 5.47
N ARG A 94 17.08 -9.30 4.52
CA ARG A 94 15.61 -9.37 4.58
C ARG A 94 15.09 -10.18 5.76
N GLY A 95 15.85 -11.14 6.26
CA GLY A 95 15.51 -11.87 7.49
C GLY A 95 15.71 -11.01 8.72
N TRP A 96 16.83 -10.29 8.80
CA TRP A 96 17.10 -9.40 9.92
C TRP A 96 16.13 -8.22 9.95
N VAL A 97 15.77 -7.63 8.80
CA VAL A 97 14.74 -6.57 8.74
C VAL A 97 13.38 -7.08 9.23
N ALA A 98 13.01 -8.33 8.93
CA ALA A 98 11.77 -8.91 9.44
C ALA A 98 11.79 -9.08 10.97
N LEU A 99 12.94 -9.48 11.54
CA LEU A 99 13.13 -9.52 12.99
C LEU A 99 13.08 -8.11 13.60
N PHE A 100 13.77 -7.14 12.99
CA PHE A 100 13.77 -5.75 13.40
C PHE A 100 12.35 -5.18 13.41
N ASP A 101 11.54 -5.44 12.40
CA ASP A 101 10.13 -4.99 12.34
C ASP A 101 9.24 -5.68 13.38
N ALA A 102 9.67 -6.84 13.88
CA ALA A 102 8.99 -7.63 14.91
C ALA A 102 9.62 -7.50 16.31
N TRP A 103 10.45 -6.47 16.56
CA TRP A 103 11.19 -6.30 17.83
C TRP A 103 10.29 -6.39 19.07
N SER A 104 9.09 -5.81 19.02
CA SER A 104 8.12 -5.78 20.12
C SER A 104 7.41 -7.12 20.36
N ILE A 105 7.50 -8.04 19.39
CA ILE A 105 7.01 -9.41 19.49
C ILE A 105 8.15 -10.34 19.93
N ALA A 106 9.37 -10.08 19.47
CA ALA A 106 10.57 -10.84 19.82
C ALA A 106 10.91 -10.70 21.32
N HIS A 107 10.68 -9.51 21.88
CA HIS A 107 10.90 -9.22 23.30
C HIS A 107 9.56 -8.94 23.97
N SER A 108 9.12 -9.83 24.87
CA SER A 108 7.83 -9.69 25.54
C SER A 108 7.72 -8.36 26.27
N GLY A 109 6.53 -7.75 26.20
CA GLY A 109 6.23 -6.50 26.90
C GLY A 109 6.43 -6.63 28.42
N PRO A 110 6.70 -5.52 29.12
CA PRO A 110 6.89 -5.54 30.57
C PRO A 110 5.62 -5.98 31.30
N ASP A 111 5.77 -6.88 32.28
CA ASP A 111 4.67 -7.46 33.04
C ASP A 111 3.79 -6.39 33.71
N GLY A 112 2.48 -6.59 33.67
CA GLY A 112 1.50 -5.73 34.36
C GLY A 112 1.27 -4.36 33.71
N ARG A 113 1.73 -4.14 32.47
CA ARG A 113 1.41 -2.92 31.70
C ARG A 113 0.18 -3.10 30.82
N GLU A 114 -0.56 -2.02 30.65
CA GLU A 114 -1.73 -1.99 29.79
C GLU A 114 -1.33 -2.18 28.31
N PRO A 115 -2.00 -3.09 27.57
CA PRO A 115 -1.70 -3.33 26.16
C PRO A 115 -1.81 -2.08 25.28
N ALA A 116 -2.70 -1.15 25.64
CA ALA A 116 -2.88 0.12 24.93
C ALA A 116 -1.62 1.00 25.01
N ALA A 117 -1.06 1.18 26.21
CA ALA A 117 0.16 1.97 26.40
C ALA A 117 1.37 1.35 25.70
N VAL A 118 1.49 0.03 25.69
CA VAL A 118 2.53 -0.68 24.91
C VAL A 118 2.35 -0.41 23.41
N GLY A 119 1.11 -0.50 22.91
CA GLY A 119 0.78 -0.19 21.52
C GLY A 119 1.16 1.23 21.10
N GLU A 120 0.88 2.22 21.95
CA GLU A 120 1.23 3.62 21.71
C GLU A 120 2.74 3.83 21.60
N VAL A 121 3.52 3.23 22.51
CA VAL A 121 4.98 3.30 22.46
C VAL A 121 5.51 2.63 21.19
N VAL A 122 5.00 1.44 20.84
CA VAL A 122 5.38 0.74 19.59
C VAL A 122 5.08 1.61 18.37
N SER A 123 3.93 2.29 18.33
CA SER A 123 3.56 3.23 17.26
C SER A 123 4.42 4.49 17.22
N ALA A 124 4.97 4.93 18.36
CA ALA A 124 5.83 6.11 18.45
C ALA A 124 7.31 5.82 18.12
N MET A 125 7.78 4.58 18.28
CA MET A 125 9.19 4.20 18.04
C MET A 125 9.77 4.55 16.66
N PRO A 126 9.01 4.54 15.54
CA PRO A 126 9.53 5.01 14.25
C PRO A 126 10.12 6.44 14.30
N GLN A 127 9.51 7.35 15.06
CA GLN A 127 10.03 8.72 15.20
C GLN A 127 11.30 8.76 16.06
N VAL A 128 11.33 7.98 17.15
CA VAL A 128 12.51 7.85 18.03
C VAL A 128 13.71 7.31 17.24
N LEU A 129 13.50 6.27 16.43
CA LEU A 129 14.52 5.70 15.55
C LEU A 129 15.00 6.70 14.49
N SER A 130 14.08 7.47 13.91
CA SER A 130 14.41 8.53 12.96
C SER A 130 15.27 9.62 13.60
N PHE A 131 14.98 10.01 14.85
CA PHE A 131 15.77 10.97 15.60
C PHE A 131 17.19 10.47 15.90
N LEU A 132 17.31 9.20 16.33
CA LEU A 132 18.61 8.54 16.52
C LEU A 132 19.43 8.54 15.22
N GLN A 133 18.79 8.25 14.07
CA GLN A 133 19.43 8.26 12.76
C GLN A 133 19.93 9.65 12.36
N LEU A 134 19.14 10.70 12.61
CA LEU A 134 19.49 12.07 12.26
C LEU A 134 20.56 12.68 13.18
N SER A 135 20.62 12.22 14.43
CA SER A 135 21.63 12.66 15.41
C SER A 135 23.03 12.12 15.09
N ALA A 136 23.12 11.01 14.34
CA ALA A 136 24.37 10.41 13.86
C ALA A 136 25.42 10.17 14.97
N GLY A 137 24.95 9.84 16.18
CA GLY A 137 25.78 9.62 17.37
C GLY A 137 24.94 9.21 18.59
N PRO A 138 25.58 9.09 19.77
CA PRO A 138 24.88 8.75 21.02
C PRO A 138 23.87 9.82 21.42
N VAL A 139 22.69 9.39 21.84
CA VAL A 139 21.60 10.26 22.28
C VAL A 139 21.19 9.92 23.72
N PRO A 140 21.02 10.92 24.61
CA PRO A 140 20.60 10.65 25.99
C PRO A 140 19.22 10.04 26.08
N VAL A 141 19.05 9.01 26.92
CA VAL A 141 17.75 8.37 27.15
C VAL A 141 16.72 9.39 27.65
N ALA A 142 17.12 10.38 28.44
CA ALA A 142 16.23 11.48 28.86
C ALA A 142 15.67 12.26 27.66
N GLN A 143 16.48 12.53 26.64
CA GLN A 143 16.03 13.23 25.44
C GLN A 143 15.09 12.35 24.58
N LEU A 144 15.34 11.04 24.53
CA LEU A 144 14.45 10.10 23.87
C LEU A 144 13.11 9.97 24.59
N LEU A 145 13.10 10.10 25.92
CA LEU A 145 11.89 10.12 26.74
C LEU A 145 11.04 11.36 26.44
N ASP A 146 11.66 12.55 26.43
CA ASP A 146 10.96 13.80 26.09
C ASP A 146 10.29 13.69 24.70
N LEU A 147 11.02 13.14 23.71
CA LEU A 147 10.49 12.91 22.36
C LEU A 147 9.34 11.90 22.35
N LEU A 148 9.46 10.80 23.09
CA LEU A 148 8.42 9.79 23.19
C LEU A 148 7.14 10.34 23.83
N GLU A 149 7.27 11.10 24.91
CA GLU A 149 6.15 11.77 25.59
C GLU A 149 5.42 12.73 24.66
N GLN A 150 6.18 13.54 23.91
CA GLN A 150 5.60 14.41 22.90
C GLN A 150 4.84 13.61 21.84
N ARG A 151 5.43 12.55 21.28
CA ARG A 151 4.79 11.80 20.20
C ARG A 151 3.55 11.03 20.63
N VAL A 152 3.58 10.43 21.82
CA VAL A 152 2.40 9.75 22.38
C VAL A 152 1.26 10.75 22.58
N THR A 153 1.56 11.97 23.04
CA THR A 153 0.57 13.05 23.15
C THR A 153 -0.02 13.44 21.79
N GLU A 154 0.81 13.57 20.76
CA GLU A 154 0.38 13.83 19.38
C GLU A 154 -0.53 12.71 18.85
N LEU A 155 -0.13 11.44 19.01
CA LEU A 155 -0.92 10.28 18.57
C LEU A 155 -2.29 10.22 19.24
N ARG A 156 -2.37 10.54 20.53
CA ARG A 156 -3.66 10.62 21.25
C ARG A 156 -4.53 11.74 20.70
N THR A 157 -3.93 12.89 20.39
CA THR A 157 -4.64 14.04 19.79
C THR A 157 -5.12 13.72 18.36
N GLU A 158 -4.30 13.06 17.54
CA GLU A 158 -4.62 12.63 16.17
C GLU A 158 -5.79 11.63 16.13
N ARG A 159 -5.90 10.76 17.16
CA ARG A 159 -6.98 9.78 17.30
C ARG A 159 -8.31 10.38 17.74
N CYS A 160 -8.32 11.62 18.22
CA CYS A 160 -9.55 12.38 18.50
C CYS A 160 -10.18 12.84 17.18
N GLU A 161 -10.79 11.91 16.44
CA GLU A 161 -11.76 12.27 15.41
C GLU A 161 -12.96 12.94 16.09
N ILE A 162 -13.38 14.12 15.63
CA ILE A 162 -14.64 14.72 16.07
C ILE A 162 -15.78 13.85 15.53
N PRO A 163 -16.54 13.12 16.36
CA PRO A 163 -17.62 12.29 15.87
C PRO A 163 -18.74 13.19 15.35
N TYR A 164 -19.17 13.02 14.11
CA TYR A 164 -20.41 13.62 13.63
C TYR A 164 -21.60 12.78 14.14
N GLY A 165 -22.03 13.04 15.38
CA GLY A 165 -23.12 12.32 16.05
C GLY A 165 -23.22 12.63 17.55
N PRO A 166 -24.31 12.22 18.23
CA PRO A 166 -24.47 12.45 19.67
C PRO A 166 -23.35 11.76 20.45
N HIS A 167 -22.63 12.55 21.26
CA HIS A 167 -21.47 12.11 22.03
C HIS A 167 -21.83 10.97 23.01
N PRO A 168 -21.12 9.83 23.00
CA PRO A 168 -21.01 9.01 24.20
C PRO A 168 -20.28 9.81 25.28
N GLU A 169 -20.64 9.60 26.55
CA GLU A 169 -19.99 10.29 27.67
C GLU A 169 -18.48 10.00 27.69
N PRO A 170 -17.64 11.00 28.03
CA PRO A 170 -16.20 10.83 28.07
C PRO A 170 -15.83 9.77 29.10
N VAL A 171 -15.19 8.70 28.64
CA VAL A 171 -14.51 7.74 29.50
C VAL A 171 -13.21 8.42 29.92
N GLU A 172 -12.97 8.58 31.23
CA GLU A 172 -11.67 9.06 31.72
C GLU A 172 -10.58 8.09 31.24
N ASP A 173 -9.71 8.55 30.33
CA ASP A 173 -8.64 7.75 29.73
C ASP A 173 -7.56 7.47 30.78
N GLN A 174 -7.63 6.30 31.42
CA GLN A 174 -6.60 5.80 32.35
C GLN A 174 -5.21 5.69 31.70
N ALA A 175 -5.13 5.75 30.36
CA ALA A 175 -3.89 5.80 29.61
C ALA A 175 -3.10 7.12 29.79
N GLU A 176 -3.75 8.24 30.17
CA GLU A 176 -3.07 9.53 30.33
C GLU A 176 -1.96 9.51 31.40
N ASP A 177 -2.15 8.74 32.48
CA ASP A 177 -1.25 8.73 33.64
C ASP A 177 -0.18 7.62 33.61
N THR A 178 -0.06 6.83 32.52
CA THR A 178 0.92 5.73 32.46
C THR A 178 2.35 6.27 32.30
N PRO A 179 3.29 6.00 33.24
CA PRO A 179 4.67 6.46 33.11
C PRO A 179 5.35 5.79 31.90
N LEU A 180 5.86 6.60 30.96
CA LEU A 180 6.47 6.10 29.72
C LEU A 180 7.94 5.68 29.88
N ALA A 181 8.65 6.16 30.89
CA ALA A 181 10.07 5.85 31.07
C ALA A 181 10.39 4.33 31.13
N PRO A 182 9.63 3.49 31.86
CA PRO A 182 9.85 2.04 31.85
C PRO A 182 9.50 1.37 30.51
N LEU A 183 8.57 1.95 29.73
CA LEU A 183 8.23 1.46 28.40
C LEU A 183 9.29 1.83 27.37
N LEU A 184 9.89 3.03 27.48
CA LEU A 184 11.05 3.41 26.69
C LEU A 184 12.24 2.48 26.98
N ASP A 185 12.52 2.24 28.27
CA ASP A 185 13.61 1.35 28.67
C ASP A 185 13.43 -0.05 28.08
N TRP A 186 12.22 -0.62 28.17
CA TRP A 186 11.87 -1.87 27.50
C TRP A 186 12.10 -1.81 25.99
N ALA A 187 11.60 -0.77 25.31
CA ALA A 187 11.72 -0.65 23.86
C ALA A 187 13.18 -0.56 23.39
N LEU A 188 14.02 0.17 24.14
CA LEU A 188 15.45 0.27 23.87
C LEU A 188 16.15 -1.07 24.06
N HIS A 189 15.85 -1.81 25.14
CA HIS A 189 16.40 -3.15 25.36
C HIS A 189 15.96 -4.12 24.26
N ALA A 190 14.69 -4.13 23.89
CA ALA A 190 14.17 -4.98 22.83
C ALA A 190 14.81 -4.69 21.46
N LEU A 191 15.06 -3.42 21.14
CA LEU A 191 15.79 -3.02 19.93
C LEU A 191 17.29 -3.35 20.01
N ALA A 192 17.88 -3.31 21.20
CA ALA A 192 19.26 -3.73 21.42
C ALA A 192 19.41 -5.25 21.24
N ASP A 193 18.45 -6.04 21.70
CA ASP A 193 18.43 -7.51 21.60
C ASP A 193 18.36 -7.99 20.16
N VAL A 194 17.65 -7.26 19.27
CA VAL A 194 17.66 -7.55 17.82
C VAL A 194 18.87 -6.95 17.08
N GLY A 195 19.79 -6.31 17.81
CA GLY A 195 21.03 -5.74 17.27
C GLY A 195 20.86 -4.41 16.53
N ALA A 196 19.73 -3.71 16.71
CA ALA A 196 19.45 -2.45 16.02
C ALA A 196 20.16 -1.24 16.65
N LEU A 197 20.35 -1.26 17.96
CA LEU A 197 21.03 -0.19 18.69
C LEU A 197 21.87 -0.75 19.84
N THR A 198 22.69 0.08 20.45
CA THR A 198 23.38 -0.19 21.70
C THR A 198 22.98 0.85 22.75
N CYS A 199 22.87 0.40 24.00
CA CYS A 199 22.64 1.26 25.16
C CYS A 199 23.89 1.25 26.05
N ALA A 200 24.49 2.42 26.28
CA ALA A 200 25.65 2.58 27.15
C ALA A 200 25.61 3.96 27.83
N ASP A 201 25.99 4.02 29.11
CA ASP A 201 26.10 5.28 29.87
C ASP A 201 24.84 6.17 29.84
N GLY A 202 23.65 5.56 29.83
CA GLY A 202 22.37 6.27 29.73
C GLY A 202 22.14 6.92 28.36
N GLN A 203 22.82 6.44 27.31
CA GLN A 203 22.68 6.85 25.93
C GLN A 203 22.28 5.67 25.05
N ALA A 204 21.57 5.93 23.95
CA ALA A 204 21.33 4.95 22.89
C ALA A 204 22.02 5.38 21.59
N THR A 205 22.57 4.43 20.84
CA THR A 205 23.22 4.66 19.53
C THR A 205 22.81 3.58 18.55
N LEU A 206 22.39 3.94 17.33
CA LEU A 206 22.12 2.93 16.30
C LEU A 206 23.41 2.16 15.93
N THR A 207 23.29 0.85 15.77
CA THR A 207 24.37 0.07 15.15
C THR A 207 24.45 0.41 13.66
N PRO A 208 25.56 0.09 12.96
CA PRO A 208 25.60 0.24 11.50
C PRO A 208 24.45 -0.48 10.77
N LEU A 209 23.98 -1.60 11.31
CA LEU A 209 22.87 -2.36 10.73
C LEU A 209 21.52 -1.70 11.00
N GLY A 210 21.28 -1.22 12.23
CA GLY A 210 20.09 -0.43 12.56
C GLY A 210 20.03 0.89 11.81
N SER A 211 21.16 1.58 11.69
CA SER A 211 21.28 2.83 10.92
C SER A 211 20.93 2.61 9.45
N TRP A 212 21.45 1.55 8.82
CA TRP A 212 21.09 1.18 7.46
C TRP A 212 19.58 0.92 7.32
N ALA A 213 18.98 0.16 8.24
CA ALA A 213 17.56 -0.19 8.14
C ALA A 213 16.63 1.02 8.36
N VAL A 214 16.94 1.87 9.33
CA VAL A 214 16.21 3.13 9.55
C VAL A 214 16.39 4.05 8.34
N TRP A 215 17.59 4.15 7.77
CA TRP A 215 17.82 4.94 6.55
C TRP A 215 16.99 4.43 5.36
N VAL A 216 16.92 3.11 5.12
CA VAL A 216 16.10 2.54 4.04
C VAL A 216 14.61 2.89 4.24
N LYS A 217 14.13 2.82 5.48
CA LYS A 217 12.74 3.19 5.81
C LYS A 217 12.48 4.69 5.63
N LEU A 218 13.41 5.53 6.08
CA LEU A 218 13.35 6.98 5.88
C LEU A 218 13.41 7.36 4.39
N GLU A 219 14.27 6.71 3.61
CA GLU A 219 14.35 6.91 2.17
C GLU A 219 13.03 6.56 1.50
N GLN A 220 12.40 5.43 1.87
CA GLN A 220 11.08 5.08 1.35
C GLN A 220 10.00 6.09 1.73
N ILE A 221 10.04 6.63 2.94
CA ILE A 221 9.14 7.72 3.37
C ILE A 221 9.43 8.99 2.57
N CYS A 222 10.68 9.37 2.38
CA CYS A 222 11.07 10.54 1.60
C CYS A 222 10.71 10.40 0.12
N VAL A 223 10.87 9.21 -0.46
CA VAL A 223 10.43 8.90 -1.83
C VAL A 223 8.91 8.86 -1.93
N ALA A 224 8.19 8.45 -0.88
CA ALA A 224 6.74 8.56 -0.85
C ALA A 224 6.28 10.02 -0.67
N ALA A 225 7.01 10.81 0.12
CA ALA A 225 6.75 12.22 0.40
C ALA A 225 7.22 13.15 -0.73
N GLN A 226 8.09 12.66 -1.62
CA GLN A 226 8.44 13.27 -2.89
C GLN A 226 7.78 12.44 -3.97
N SER A 227 6.54 12.78 -4.32
CA SER A 227 5.90 12.16 -5.48
C SER A 227 6.88 12.16 -6.67
N PRO A 228 7.12 11.03 -7.35
CA PRO A 228 8.13 10.92 -8.40
C PRO A 228 8.11 12.05 -9.45
N ALA A 229 6.94 12.62 -9.74
CA ALA A 229 6.76 13.73 -10.68
C ALA A 229 6.49 15.09 -10.01
N GLY A 230 6.54 15.18 -8.67
CA GLY A 230 6.42 16.42 -7.90
C GLY A 230 4.99 16.96 -7.72
N ASN A 231 3.95 16.15 -7.90
CA ASN A 231 2.56 16.60 -7.78
C ASN A 231 1.93 16.44 -6.38
N ILE A 232 2.70 16.02 -5.36
CA ILE A 232 2.16 15.69 -4.03
C ILE A 232 1.34 16.82 -3.37
N GLU A 233 1.71 18.08 -3.62
CA GLU A 233 1.04 19.27 -3.07
C GLU A 233 -0.07 19.82 -3.97
N GLN A 234 -0.23 19.26 -5.17
CA GLN A 234 -1.18 19.75 -6.16
C GLN A 234 -2.61 19.31 -5.82
N ALA A 235 -3.58 20.08 -6.34
CA ALA A 235 -4.97 19.64 -6.40
C ALA A 235 -5.09 18.40 -7.31
N ALA A 236 -6.14 17.60 -7.12
CA ALA A 236 -6.35 16.37 -7.90
C ALA A 236 -6.26 16.60 -9.41
N GLU A 237 -6.90 17.64 -9.93
CA GLU A 237 -6.90 17.94 -11.37
C GLU A 237 -5.48 18.14 -11.94
N ASP A 238 -4.67 18.96 -11.27
CA ASP A 238 -3.29 19.25 -11.70
C ASP A 238 -2.38 18.04 -11.54
N MET A 239 -2.57 17.24 -10.48
CA MET A 239 -1.86 15.97 -10.33
C MET A 239 -2.21 14.99 -11.46
N LEU A 240 -3.49 14.83 -11.79
CA LEU A 240 -3.93 13.93 -12.86
C LEU A 240 -3.39 14.41 -14.22
N ARG A 241 -3.37 15.72 -14.46
CA ARG A 241 -2.77 16.33 -15.64
C ARG A 241 -1.26 16.08 -15.71
N GLY A 242 -0.55 16.19 -14.59
CA GLY A 242 0.86 15.82 -14.49
C GLY A 242 1.11 14.34 -14.78
N CYS A 243 0.14 13.47 -14.45
CA CYS A 243 0.22 12.03 -14.70
C CYS A 243 -0.12 11.61 -16.13
N ALA A 244 -0.79 12.45 -16.92
CA ALA A 244 -1.29 12.11 -18.26
C ALA A 244 -0.20 11.57 -19.22
N GLN A 245 1.04 12.03 -19.06
CA GLN A 245 2.19 11.66 -19.91
C GLN A 245 3.02 10.52 -19.30
N LEU A 246 2.67 10.03 -18.11
CA LEU A 246 3.42 8.99 -17.42
C LEU A 246 3.00 7.60 -17.88
N ARG A 247 3.91 6.63 -17.76
CA ARG A 247 3.56 5.22 -17.93
C ARG A 247 2.64 4.77 -16.79
N PRO A 248 1.77 3.76 -16.99
CA PRO A 248 0.79 3.35 -15.98
C PRO A 248 1.36 3.09 -14.58
N ASN A 249 2.49 2.37 -14.49
CA ASN A 249 3.13 2.10 -13.19
C ASN A 249 3.69 3.35 -12.51
N ALA A 250 4.15 4.34 -13.30
CA ALA A 250 4.66 5.60 -12.77
C ALA A 250 3.51 6.52 -12.32
N ALA A 251 2.44 6.60 -13.10
CA ALA A 251 1.20 7.30 -12.70
C ALA A 251 0.63 6.69 -11.41
N ARG A 252 0.57 5.35 -11.30
CA ARG A 252 0.10 4.67 -10.08
C ARG A 252 0.98 4.96 -8.87
N ALA A 253 2.30 5.11 -9.05
CA ALA A 253 3.20 5.53 -7.98
C ALA A 253 2.93 6.98 -7.54
N GLU A 254 2.67 7.87 -8.50
CA GLU A 254 2.29 9.27 -8.23
C GLU A 254 0.97 9.34 -7.45
N TYR A 255 -0.05 8.57 -7.84
CA TYR A 255 -1.33 8.50 -7.11
C TYR A 255 -1.14 8.07 -5.66
N ARG A 256 -0.31 7.04 -5.41
CA ARG A 256 -0.03 6.59 -4.03
C ARG A 256 0.65 7.68 -3.21
N ALA A 257 1.60 8.40 -3.78
CA ALA A 257 2.30 9.49 -3.10
C ALA A 257 1.33 10.64 -2.78
N TRP A 258 0.52 11.06 -3.76
CA TRP A 258 -0.49 12.10 -3.60
C TRP A 258 -1.54 11.74 -2.53
N LEU A 259 -2.02 10.49 -2.54
CA LEU A 259 -2.96 9.97 -1.54
C LEU A 259 -2.35 9.90 -0.13
N ALA A 260 -1.08 9.53 0.00
CA ALA A 260 -0.41 9.41 1.29
C ALA A 260 -0.28 10.75 2.04
N ALA A 261 -0.35 11.88 1.33
CA ALA A 261 -0.17 13.21 1.91
C ALA A 261 -1.48 13.87 2.39
N ARG A 262 -2.64 13.18 2.33
CA ARG A 262 -3.94 13.80 2.59
C ARG A 262 -4.99 12.84 3.17
N PRO A 263 -6.04 13.34 3.85
CA PRO A 263 -7.15 12.52 4.32
C PRO A 263 -7.89 11.86 3.15
N VAL A 264 -8.24 10.57 3.30
CA VAL A 264 -8.87 9.77 2.24
C VAL A 264 -10.17 10.38 1.72
N GLY A 265 -11.05 10.87 2.61
CA GLY A 265 -12.32 11.49 2.20
C GLY A 265 -12.14 12.76 1.34
N SER A 266 -11.17 13.61 1.68
CA SER A 266 -10.84 14.80 0.87
C SER A 266 -10.32 14.37 -0.50
N ALA A 267 -9.44 13.37 -0.53
CA ALA A 267 -8.85 12.85 -1.75
C ALA A 267 -9.92 12.30 -2.71
N VAL A 268 -10.86 11.50 -2.19
CA VAL A 268 -11.97 10.94 -2.98
C VAL A 268 -12.86 12.05 -3.54
N THR A 269 -13.18 13.05 -2.71
CA THR A 269 -13.99 14.21 -3.13
C THR A 269 -13.29 14.96 -4.27
N GLU A 270 -12.01 15.31 -4.10
CA GLU A 270 -11.23 16.03 -5.12
C GLU A 270 -11.10 15.24 -6.43
N LEU A 271 -10.91 13.91 -6.36
CA LEU A 271 -10.84 13.04 -7.54
C LEU A 271 -12.18 13.00 -8.29
N LEU A 272 -13.29 12.87 -7.57
CA LEU A 272 -14.63 12.91 -8.17
C LEU A 272 -14.94 14.28 -8.78
N ASP A 273 -14.54 15.37 -8.13
CA ASP A 273 -14.69 16.72 -8.68
C ASP A 273 -13.85 16.93 -9.94
N ALA A 274 -12.60 16.45 -9.96
CA ALA A 274 -11.79 16.42 -11.18
C ALA A 274 -12.47 15.58 -12.28
N ALA A 275 -13.08 14.44 -11.91
CA ALA A 275 -13.81 13.60 -12.84
C ALA A 275 -15.06 14.28 -13.42
N ARG A 276 -15.71 15.19 -12.70
CA ARG A 276 -16.88 15.94 -13.20
C ARG A 276 -16.53 16.99 -14.25
N GLY A 277 -15.25 17.39 -14.32
CA GLY A 277 -14.76 18.38 -15.28
C GLY A 277 -15.00 18.03 -16.75
N GLU A 278 -14.63 18.93 -17.66
CA GLU A 278 -14.85 18.76 -19.10
C GLU A 278 -13.81 17.88 -19.79
N ASP A 279 -12.67 17.62 -19.13
CA ASP A 279 -11.56 16.85 -19.68
C ASP A 279 -11.80 15.34 -19.54
N ALA A 280 -12.09 14.68 -20.66
CA ALA A 280 -12.36 13.25 -20.73
C ALA A 280 -11.16 12.40 -20.26
N LEU A 281 -9.92 12.85 -20.49
CA LEU A 281 -8.74 12.12 -20.00
C LEU A 281 -8.68 12.15 -18.48
N LEU A 282 -8.88 13.33 -17.88
CA LEU A 282 -8.85 13.46 -16.41
C LEU A 282 -9.98 12.67 -15.75
N ARG A 283 -11.14 12.57 -16.40
CA ARG A 283 -12.23 11.71 -15.94
C ARG A 283 -11.81 10.25 -15.81
N GLY A 284 -11.17 9.69 -16.84
CA GLY A 284 -10.63 8.33 -16.78
C GLY A 284 -9.51 8.17 -15.74
N LEU A 285 -8.55 9.09 -15.70
CA LEU A 285 -7.44 9.04 -14.74
C LEU A 285 -7.90 9.17 -13.29
N ALA A 286 -8.94 9.95 -13.02
CA ALA A 286 -9.53 10.07 -11.68
C ALA A 286 -10.04 8.70 -11.19
N PHE A 287 -10.72 7.93 -12.04
CA PHE A 287 -11.17 6.58 -11.69
C PHE A 287 -10.02 5.57 -11.58
N GLU A 288 -8.93 5.73 -12.32
CA GLU A 288 -7.68 4.98 -12.06
C GLU A 288 -7.08 5.28 -10.68
N ALA A 289 -7.07 6.56 -10.27
CA ALA A 289 -6.61 6.95 -8.93
C ALA A 289 -7.56 6.43 -7.84
N LEU A 290 -8.88 6.44 -8.05
CA LEU A 290 -9.86 5.86 -7.12
C LEU A 290 -9.64 4.34 -6.94
N ARG A 291 -9.18 3.61 -7.96
CA ARG A 291 -8.77 2.19 -7.81
C ARG A 291 -7.55 2.01 -6.90
N VAL A 292 -6.72 3.04 -6.74
CA VAL A 292 -5.60 3.02 -5.78
C VAL A 292 -6.12 3.24 -4.35
N VAL A 293 -7.17 4.04 -4.18
CA VAL A 293 -7.86 4.23 -2.88
C VAL A 293 -8.53 2.93 -2.42
N GLY A 294 -9.25 2.26 -3.31
CA GLY A 294 -9.92 0.99 -3.02
C GLY A 294 -11.18 1.14 -2.18
N ALA A 295 -11.42 0.20 -1.25
CA ALA A 295 -12.67 0.09 -0.48
C ALA A 295 -13.17 1.40 0.18
N PRO A 296 -12.32 2.28 0.74
CA PRO A 296 -12.79 3.54 1.31
C PRO A 296 -13.49 4.49 0.34
N ALA A 297 -13.26 4.38 -0.98
CA ALA A 297 -13.90 5.22 -1.98
C ALA A 297 -15.30 4.71 -2.41
N GLU A 298 -15.67 3.49 -2.02
CA GLU A 298 -16.89 2.83 -2.50
C GLU A 298 -18.17 3.67 -2.27
N PRO A 299 -18.44 4.22 -1.07
CA PRO A 299 -19.68 4.94 -0.82
C PRO A 299 -19.85 6.16 -1.73
N ASP A 300 -18.78 6.91 -1.95
CA ASP A 300 -18.77 8.09 -2.80
C ASP A 300 -18.87 7.73 -4.29
N VAL A 301 -18.21 6.64 -4.73
CA VAL A 301 -18.35 6.14 -6.10
C VAL A 301 -19.78 5.68 -6.37
N ARG A 302 -20.41 5.00 -5.39
CA ARG A 302 -21.81 4.58 -5.52
C ARG A 302 -22.76 5.77 -5.58
N ALA A 303 -22.47 6.85 -4.86
CA ALA A 303 -23.28 8.07 -4.86
C ALA A 303 -23.31 8.79 -6.22
N VAL A 304 -22.29 8.61 -7.07
CA VAL A 304 -22.19 9.28 -8.38
C VAL A 304 -22.68 8.45 -9.57
N VAL A 305 -23.18 7.23 -9.34
CA VAL A 305 -23.65 6.32 -10.41
C VAL A 305 -24.79 6.94 -11.23
N ASP A 306 -25.59 7.83 -10.65
CA ASP A 306 -26.68 8.49 -11.36
C ASP A 306 -26.25 9.76 -12.12
N GLU A 307 -24.98 10.17 -11.99
CA GLU A 307 -24.42 11.27 -12.78
C GLU A 307 -24.04 10.76 -14.18
N THR A 308 -24.76 11.23 -15.22
CA THR A 308 -24.59 10.77 -16.61
C THR A 308 -23.13 10.68 -17.07
N HIS A 309 -22.31 11.66 -16.71
CA HIS A 309 -20.92 11.73 -17.15
C HIS A 309 -19.99 10.76 -16.41
N LEU A 310 -20.33 10.38 -15.17
CA LEU A 310 -19.49 9.50 -14.35
C LEU A 310 -19.99 8.06 -14.38
N ARG A 311 -21.26 7.85 -14.73
CA ARG A 311 -21.95 6.56 -14.65
C ARG A 311 -21.16 5.39 -15.26
N PRO A 312 -20.67 5.44 -16.52
CA PRO A 312 -19.94 4.29 -17.07
C PRO A 312 -18.66 3.98 -16.29
N TYR A 313 -17.95 5.00 -15.82
CA TYR A 313 -16.73 4.82 -15.02
C TYR A 313 -17.04 4.28 -13.62
N ALA A 314 -18.09 4.78 -12.97
CA ALA A 314 -18.52 4.32 -11.65
C ALA A 314 -19.00 2.85 -11.68
N LEU A 315 -19.74 2.46 -12.71
CA LEU A 315 -20.18 1.07 -12.89
C LEU A 315 -19.01 0.12 -13.08
N LEU A 316 -18.02 0.48 -13.92
CA LEU A 316 -16.81 -0.33 -14.11
C LEU A 316 -15.98 -0.42 -12.82
N TRP A 317 -15.82 0.70 -12.11
CA TRP A 317 -15.10 0.72 -10.83
C TRP A 317 -15.77 -0.18 -9.79
N LEU A 318 -17.09 -0.12 -9.66
CA LEU A 318 -17.85 -0.96 -8.72
C LEU A 318 -17.79 -2.43 -9.11
N ALA A 319 -17.88 -2.77 -10.41
CA ALA A 319 -17.76 -4.15 -10.87
C ALA A 319 -16.41 -4.77 -10.50
N GLU A 320 -15.30 -4.04 -10.74
CA GLU A 320 -13.97 -4.46 -10.33
C GLU A 320 -13.84 -4.56 -8.81
N HIS A 321 -14.41 -3.60 -8.06
CA HIS A 321 -14.41 -3.63 -6.61
C HIS A 321 -15.14 -4.85 -6.04
N ASP A 322 -16.26 -5.24 -6.66
CA ASP A 322 -17.07 -6.42 -6.33
C ASP A 322 -16.42 -7.74 -6.80
N GLY A 323 -15.24 -7.67 -7.44
CA GLY A 323 -14.44 -8.83 -7.83
C GLY A 323 -14.83 -9.46 -9.17
N HIS A 324 -15.50 -8.71 -10.06
CA HIS A 324 -15.69 -9.16 -11.44
C HIS A 324 -14.34 -9.30 -12.15
N ASP A 325 -14.25 -10.24 -13.09
CA ASP A 325 -13.06 -10.38 -13.94
C ASP A 325 -12.87 -9.07 -14.74
N PRO A 326 -11.68 -8.45 -14.72
CA PRO A 326 -11.39 -7.27 -15.54
C PRO A 326 -11.68 -7.47 -17.03
N GLU A 327 -11.57 -8.71 -17.55
CA GLU A 327 -11.90 -8.99 -18.95
C GLU A 327 -13.42 -8.87 -19.22
N ASP A 328 -14.26 -9.19 -18.24
CA ASP A 328 -15.74 -9.21 -18.37
C ASP A 328 -16.39 -7.94 -17.79
N ALA A 329 -15.65 -7.08 -17.10
CA ALA A 329 -16.19 -5.90 -16.43
C ALA A 329 -16.98 -4.98 -17.37
N HIS A 330 -16.66 -4.95 -18.66
CA HIS A 330 -17.39 -4.18 -19.68
C HIS A 330 -18.82 -4.68 -19.94
N GLU A 331 -19.15 -5.92 -19.59
CA GLU A 331 -20.49 -6.51 -19.74
C GLU A 331 -21.52 -5.90 -18.78
N VAL A 332 -21.07 -5.22 -17.71
CA VAL A 332 -21.96 -4.53 -16.76
C VAL A 332 -22.59 -3.27 -17.38
N LEU A 333 -22.00 -2.75 -18.45
CA LEU A 333 -22.50 -1.57 -19.15
C LEU A 333 -23.61 -1.96 -20.11
N THR A 334 -24.69 -1.19 -20.09
CA THR A 334 -25.66 -1.19 -21.17
C THR A 334 -24.99 -0.72 -22.46
N ARG A 335 -25.65 -0.99 -23.60
CA ARG A 335 -25.16 -0.56 -24.91
C ARG A 335 -24.91 0.95 -24.96
N ASP A 336 -25.87 1.72 -24.44
CA ASP A 336 -25.80 3.18 -24.42
C ASP A 336 -24.63 3.67 -23.55
N GLU A 337 -24.42 3.09 -22.37
CA GLU A 337 -23.28 3.42 -21.49
C GLU A 337 -21.93 3.07 -22.14
N ALA A 338 -21.83 1.93 -22.81
CA ALA A 338 -20.64 1.53 -23.55
C ALA A 338 -20.36 2.49 -24.73
N THR A 339 -21.39 2.90 -25.47
CA THR A 339 -21.25 3.91 -26.53
C THR A 339 -20.84 5.26 -25.95
N TRP A 340 -21.41 5.68 -24.83
CA TRP A 340 -21.08 6.94 -24.16
C TRP A 340 -19.59 6.95 -23.77
N LEU A 341 -19.11 5.89 -23.12
CA LEU A 341 -17.70 5.71 -22.74
C LEU A 341 -16.78 5.67 -23.97
N TRP A 342 -17.23 5.04 -25.06
CA TRP A 342 -16.48 5.03 -26.32
C TRP A 342 -16.28 6.45 -26.89
N VAL A 343 -17.31 7.31 -26.83
CA VAL A 343 -17.19 8.71 -27.27
C VAL A 343 -16.28 9.51 -26.34
N ASP A 344 -16.38 9.31 -25.02
CA ASP A 344 -15.53 10.00 -24.03
C ASP A 344 -14.05 9.60 -24.20
N THR A 345 -13.77 8.31 -24.41
CA THR A 345 -12.43 7.81 -24.73
C THR A 345 -11.90 8.43 -26.02
N ALA A 346 -12.74 8.55 -27.06
CA ALA A 346 -12.36 9.21 -28.31
C ALA A 346 -12.06 10.70 -28.09
N ALA A 347 -12.80 11.37 -27.19
CA ALA A 347 -12.54 12.76 -26.83
C ALA A 347 -11.19 12.92 -26.12
N ALA A 348 -10.87 12.03 -25.20
CA ALA A 348 -9.56 12.00 -24.52
C ALA A 348 -8.41 11.83 -25.53
N VAL A 349 -8.54 10.89 -26.48
CA VAL A 349 -7.52 10.67 -27.52
C VAL A 349 -7.43 11.85 -28.50
N ALA A 350 -8.55 12.50 -28.82
CA ALA A 350 -8.55 13.68 -29.69
C ALA A 350 -7.84 14.89 -29.06
N ASP A 351 -7.98 15.09 -27.75
CA ASP A 351 -7.41 16.23 -27.05
C ASP A 351 -5.94 16.00 -26.63
N HIS A 352 -5.60 14.76 -26.25
CA HIS A 352 -4.30 14.46 -25.61
C HIS A 352 -3.46 13.39 -26.33
N GLY A 353 -4.04 12.68 -27.29
CA GLY A 353 -3.40 11.60 -28.02
C GLY A 353 -2.92 11.98 -29.41
N GLU A 354 -2.39 10.99 -30.14
CA GLU A 354 -1.99 11.15 -31.52
C GLU A 354 -3.10 10.74 -32.49
N ALA A 355 -3.20 11.42 -33.64
CA ALA A 355 -4.22 11.16 -34.66
C ALA A 355 -4.36 9.67 -35.08
N PRO A 356 -3.28 8.87 -35.21
CA PRO A 356 -3.41 7.44 -35.51
C PRO A 356 -4.12 6.63 -34.43
N LEU A 357 -4.00 7.01 -33.15
CA LEU A 357 -4.71 6.34 -32.05
C LEU A 357 -6.22 6.58 -32.14
N LEU A 358 -6.62 7.79 -32.56
CA LEU A 358 -8.02 8.13 -32.77
C LEU A 358 -8.64 7.30 -33.90
N VAL A 359 -7.89 7.06 -34.98
CA VAL A 359 -8.33 6.18 -36.08
C VAL A 359 -8.41 4.72 -35.61
N ARG A 360 -7.42 4.24 -34.86
CA ARG A 360 -7.45 2.87 -34.30
C ARG A 360 -8.64 2.67 -33.35
N HIS A 361 -9.00 3.68 -32.58
CA HIS A 361 -10.18 3.66 -31.70
C HIS A 361 -11.50 3.56 -32.48
N LEU A 362 -11.55 4.14 -33.69
CA LEU A 362 -12.65 3.95 -34.64
C LEU A 362 -12.75 2.51 -35.13
N GLU A 363 -11.62 1.88 -35.42
CA GLU A 363 -11.56 0.48 -35.89
C GLU A 363 -11.94 -0.53 -34.80
N SER A 364 -11.74 -0.18 -33.52
CA SER A 364 -12.17 -1.01 -32.38
C SER A 364 -13.64 -0.81 -31.97
N ALA A 365 -14.40 0.00 -32.71
CA ALA A 365 -15.79 0.27 -32.39
C ALA A 365 -16.67 -0.99 -32.52
N VAL A 366 -17.63 -1.14 -31.61
CA VAL A 366 -18.40 -2.38 -31.44
C VAL A 366 -19.46 -2.59 -32.55
N GLN A 367 -19.74 -1.60 -33.39
CA GLN A 367 -20.70 -1.76 -34.49
C GLN A 367 -20.06 -2.41 -35.73
N PRO A 368 -20.77 -3.31 -36.44
CA PRO A 368 -20.24 -4.02 -37.59
C PRO A 368 -20.03 -3.12 -38.82
N THR A 369 -20.62 -1.92 -38.84
CA THR A 369 -20.46 -0.95 -39.94
C THR A 369 -20.34 0.48 -39.41
N VAL A 370 -19.55 1.30 -40.10
CA VAL A 370 -19.37 2.71 -39.72
C VAL A 370 -20.66 3.54 -39.80
N PRO A 371 -21.58 3.36 -40.77
CA PRO A 371 -22.87 4.06 -40.74
C PRO A 371 -23.69 3.78 -39.49
N ALA A 372 -23.77 2.52 -39.06
CA ALA A 372 -24.48 2.15 -37.82
C ALA A 372 -23.82 2.79 -36.59
N LEU A 373 -22.48 2.82 -36.54
CA LEU A 373 -21.74 3.52 -35.49
C LEU A 373 -22.05 5.03 -35.46
N LEU A 374 -22.07 5.68 -36.62
CA LEU A 374 -22.36 7.10 -36.73
C LEU A 374 -23.81 7.43 -36.37
N ASP A 375 -24.76 6.52 -36.56
CA ASP A 375 -26.13 6.73 -36.11
C ASP A 375 -26.23 6.62 -34.59
N GLU A 376 -25.58 5.61 -34.00
CA GLU A 376 -25.55 5.36 -32.56
C GLU A 376 -24.83 6.48 -31.79
N VAL A 377 -23.63 6.88 -32.22
CA VAL A 377 -22.85 7.97 -31.60
C VAL A 377 -23.59 9.31 -31.64
N ARG A 378 -24.45 9.55 -32.65
CA ARG A 378 -25.25 10.78 -32.70
C ARG A 378 -26.45 10.75 -31.77
N ALA A 379 -26.99 9.57 -31.47
CA ALA A 379 -28.16 9.40 -30.63
C ALA A 379 -27.83 9.47 -29.13
N ILE A 380 -26.59 9.14 -28.73
CA ILE A 380 -26.21 8.99 -27.32
C ILE A 380 -26.15 10.30 -26.51
N GLY A 381 -26.15 11.45 -27.18
CA GLY A 381 -26.22 12.76 -26.51
C GLY A 381 -24.94 13.17 -25.76
N HIS A 382 -23.77 12.60 -26.08
CA HIS A 382 -22.52 12.98 -25.43
C HIS A 382 -22.09 14.42 -25.80
N PRO A 383 -21.68 15.29 -24.86
CA PRO A 383 -21.38 16.70 -25.13
C PRO A 383 -20.22 16.91 -26.11
N ARG A 384 -19.27 15.96 -26.14
CA ARG A 384 -18.09 15.98 -27.04
C ARG A 384 -18.32 15.34 -28.41
N THR A 385 -19.55 14.90 -28.73
CA THR A 385 -19.85 14.15 -29.97
C THR A 385 -19.37 14.88 -31.23
N VAL A 386 -19.68 16.17 -31.35
CA VAL A 386 -19.32 16.96 -32.54
C VAL A 386 -17.81 17.07 -32.68
N GLN A 387 -17.11 17.38 -31.59
CA GLN A 387 -15.65 17.54 -31.54
C GLN A 387 -14.95 16.23 -31.94
N VAL A 388 -15.40 15.10 -31.39
CA VAL A 388 -14.88 13.76 -31.71
C VAL A 388 -15.07 13.44 -33.19
N LEU A 389 -16.26 13.66 -33.75
CA LEU A 389 -16.52 13.39 -35.16
C LEU A 389 -15.68 14.30 -36.08
N VAL A 390 -15.49 15.57 -35.72
CA VAL A 390 -14.62 16.49 -36.47
C VAL A 390 -13.16 16.02 -36.44
N ALA A 391 -12.65 15.64 -35.26
CA ALA A 391 -11.29 15.14 -35.11
C ALA A 391 -11.06 13.83 -35.88
N LEU A 392 -12.00 12.88 -35.78
CA LEU A 392 -12.00 11.63 -36.54
C LEU A 392 -11.96 11.89 -38.05
N ALA A 393 -12.80 12.81 -38.54
CA ALA A 393 -12.83 13.15 -39.95
C ALA A 393 -11.56 13.84 -40.47
N ALA A 394 -10.81 14.51 -39.59
CA ALA A 394 -9.53 15.12 -39.90
C ALA A 394 -8.39 14.07 -39.91
N ALA A 395 -8.46 13.07 -39.02
CA ALA A 395 -7.45 12.03 -38.87
C ALA A 395 -7.59 10.87 -39.88
N HIS A 396 -8.81 10.59 -40.37
CA HIS A 396 -9.09 9.39 -41.14
C HIS A 396 -8.42 9.37 -42.54
N PRO A 397 -7.68 8.30 -42.91
CA PRO A 397 -6.94 8.24 -44.18
C PRO A 397 -7.84 8.05 -45.42
N ASP A 398 -8.98 7.37 -45.28
CA ASP A 398 -9.96 7.23 -46.37
C ASP A 398 -10.81 8.51 -46.54
N PRO A 399 -10.72 9.22 -47.68
CA PRO A 399 -11.50 10.43 -47.94
C PRO A 399 -13.02 10.20 -48.00
N ALA A 400 -13.49 9.01 -48.40
CA ALA A 400 -14.91 8.69 -48.45
C ALA A 400 -15.47 8.58 -47.02
N LEU A 401 -14.76 7.86 -46.16
CA LEU A 401 -15.13 7.72 -44.76
C LEU A 401 -15.03 9.04 -44.00
N ALA A 402 -13.95 9.80 -44.20
CA ALA A 402 -13.80 11.14 -43.64
C ALA A 402 -14.98 12.05 -44.02
N LYS A 403 -15.44 12.01 -45.28
CA LYS A 403 -16.62 12.77 -45.73
C LYS A 403 -17.91 12.33 -45.03
N ALA A 404 -18.11 11.03 -44.81
CA ALA A 404 -19.26 10.50 -44.08
C ALA A 404 -19.27 10.98 -42.62
N VAL A 405 -18.12 10.93 -41.94
CA VAL A 405 -17.96 11.41 -40.55
C VAL A 405 -18.22 12.92 -40.44
N ARG A 406 -17.72 13.76 -41.37
CA ARG A 406 -18.05 15.21 -41.37
C ARG A 406 -19.55 15.47 -41.52
N ARG A 407 -20.22 14.69 -42.38
CA ARG A 407 -21.66 14.80 -42.57
C ARG A 407 -22.40 14.46 -41.26
N ALA A 408 -21.98 13.42 -40.56
CA ALA A 408 -22.53 13.05 -39.26
C ALA A 408 -22.34 14.17 -38.22
N ALA A 409 -21.14 14.78 -38.15
CA ALA A 409 -20.88 15.92 -37.27
C ALA A 409 -21.82 17.09 -37.54
N PHE A 410 -22.01 17.44 -38.82
CA PHE A 410 -22.92 18.51 -39.23
C PHE A 410 -24.38 18.21 -38.84
N GLN A 411 -24.82 16.96 -38.99
CA GLN A 411 -26.18 16.55 -38.64
C GLN A 411 -26.49 16.70 -37.15
N VAL A 412 -25.53 16.42 -36.26
CA VAL A 412 -25.67 16.67 -34.82
C VAL A 412 -25.81 18.16 -34.55
N HIS A 413 -24.96 18.97 -35.17
CA HIS A 413 -24.98 20.42 -35.00
C HIS A 413 -26.30 21.06 -35.47
N THR A 414 -26.91 20.54 -36.53
CA THR A 414 -28.21 21.02 -37.04
C THR A 414 -29.44 20.44 -36.33
N GLY A 415 -29.30 19.33 -35.61
CA GLY A 415 -30.39 18.63 -34.92
C GLY A 415 -30.62 19.08 -33.47
N GLY A 416 -29.70 19.87 -32.89
CA GLY A 416 -29.79 20.42 -31.54
C GLY A 416 -30.28 21.87 -31.53
N SER A 417 -31.51 22.13 -31.96
CA SER A 417 -32.24 23.39 -31.73
C SER A 417 -33.40 23.18 -30.77
#